data_AF-A0A375AC09-F1
#
_entry.id   AF-A0A375AC09-F1
#
_cell.length_a   1.000
_cell.length_b   1.000
_cell.length_c   1.000
_cell.angle_alpha   90.00
_cell.angle_beta   90.00
_cell.angle_gamma   90.00
#
_symmetry.space_group_name_H-M   'P 1'
#
loop_
_entity.id
_entity.type
_entity.pdbx_description
1 polymer ?
#
loop_
_entity_poly.entity_id
_entity_poly.type
_entity_poly.pdbx_seq_one_letter_code
_entity_poly.pdbx_strand_id
1 'polypeptide(L)'
;MSNIQNACRKKQAFCFGTEDTRIVLRPRSYHGIPYVVVWLGVSTKKDALAYWLPHVQELTRMVGGRWAEFYTVRKGFIRVAQRLGFERLPDEFGLMKFKIAV
;
A
#
# COMPACT_ATOMS: atom_id res chain seq x y z
N MET A 1 -2.18 16.81 3.39
CA MET A 1 -3.42 16.15 2.91
C MET A 1 -3.81 16.52 1.47
N SER A 2 -3.49 17.71 0.96
CA SER A 2 -3.84 18.13 -0.43
C SER A 2 -3.25 17.24 -1.55
N ASN A 3 -2.19 16.48 -1.27
CA ASN A 3 -1.49 15.69 -2.29
C ASN A 3 -2.27 14.43 -2.73
N ILE A 4 -2.91 13.70 -1.80
CA ILE A 4 -3.61 12.45 -2.12
C ILE A 4 -4.87 12.71 -2.96
N GLN A 5 -5.69 13.70 -2.56
CA GLN A 5 -6.91 14.04 -3.30
C GLN A 5 -6.59 14.51 -4.72
N ASN A 6 -5.57 15.37 -4.87
CA ASN A 6 -5.13 15.83 -6.19
C ASN A 6 -4.56 14.69 -7.03
N ALA A 7 -3.77 13.78 -6.44
CA ALA A 7 -3.27 12.61 -7.15
C ALA A 7 -4.42 11.71 -7.63
N CYS A 8 -5.47 11.52 -6.83
CA CYS A 8 -6.66 10.79 -7.24
C CYS A 8 -7.39 11.49 -8.40
N ARG A 9 -7.64 12.80 -8.28
CA ARG A 9 -8.30 13.60 -9.34
C ARG A 9 -7.52 13.57 -10.66
N LYS A 10 -6.19 13.56 -10.60
CA LYS A 10 -5.30 13.48 -11.77
C LYS A 10 -5.01 12.04 -12.23
N LYS A 11 -5.69 11.04 -11.68
CA LYS A 11 -5.50 9.61 -12.01
C LYS A 11 -4.07 9.10 -11.80
N GLN A 12 -3.35 9.71 -10.85
CA GLN A 12 -2.00 9.31 -10.43
C GLN A 12 -2.05 8.38 -9.20
N ALA A 13 -3.19 8.30 -8.53
CA ALA A 13 -3.49 7.35 -7.47
C ALA A 13 -4.98 6.98 -7.55
N PHE A 14 -5.36 5.89 -6.91
CA PHE A 14 -6.70 5.33 -6.98
C PHE A 14 -7.19 5.02 -5.58
N CYS A 15 -8.37 5.53 -5.24
CA CYS A 15 -8.99 5.35 -3.93
C CYS A 15 -10.02 4.23 -4.01
N PHE A 16 -9.88 3.21 -3.17
CA PHE A 16 -10.76 2.06 -3.03
C PHE A 16 -11.30 1.97 -1.60
N GLY A 17 -12.42 1.29 -1.43
CA GLY A 17 -12.88 0.87 -0.11
C GLY A 17 -14.39 0.99 0.10
N THR A 18 -14.79 0.81 1.35
CA THR A 18 -16.17 0.84 1.84
C THR A 18 -16.36 2.02 2.80
N GLU A 19 -17.56 2.24 3.33
CA GLU A 19 -17.80 3.29 4.34
C GLU A 19 -16.75 3.30 5.47
N ASP A 20 -16.42 2.13 6.00
CA ASP A 20 -15.47 1.94 7.11
C ASP A 20 -13.99 1.78 6.73
N THR A 21 -13.66 1.76 5.44
CA THR A 21 -12.29 1.50 4.98
C THR A 21 -11.95 2.34 3.75
N ARG A 22 -10.78 2.97 3.77
CA ARG A 22 -10.21 3.64 2.59
C ARG A 22 -8.79 3.16 2.37
N ILE A 23 -8.50 2.81 1.13
CA ILE A 23 -7.16 2.45 0.66
C ILE A 23 -6.85 3.30 -0.56
N VAL A 24 -5.68 3.93 -0.57
CA VAL A 24 -5.20 4.66 -1.74
C VAL A 24 -3.98 3.93 -2.28
N LEU A 25 -4.09 3.46 -3.52
CA LEU A 25 -3.04 2.79 -4.25
C LEU A 25 -2.43 3.75 -5.27
N ARG A 26 -1.11 3.83 -5.29
CA ARG A 26 -0.36 4.66 -6.23
C ARG A 26 0.54 3.77 -7.09
N PRO A 27 0.24 3.61 -8.39
CA PRO A 27 1.15 2.94 -9.30
C PRO A 27 2.48 3.70 -9.43
N ARG A 28 3.57 2.96 -9.51
CA ARG A 28 4.94 3.45 -9.65
C ARG A 28 5.71 2.52 -10.59
N SER A 29 6.91 2.95 -10.98
CA SER A 29 7.83 2.16 -11.79
C SER A 29 9.23 2.27 -11.18
N TYR A 30 9.94 1.15 -11.13
CA TYR A 30 11.33 1.07 -10.71
C TYR A 30 12.12 0.31 -11.79
N HIS A 31 13.05 0.99 -12.45
CA HIS A 31 13.77 0.48 -13.64
C HIS A 31 12.83 -0.13 -14.71
N GLY A 32 11.69 0.52 -14.96
CA GLY A 32 10.71 0.06 -15.94
C GLY A 32 9.77 -1.05 -15.43
N ILE A 33 10.00 -1.58 -14.22
CA ILE A 33 9.14 -2.59 -13.62
C ILE A 33 8.04 -1.91 -12.81
N PRO A 34 6.75 -2.12 -13.14
CA PRO A 34 5.65 -1.55 -12.38
C PRO A 34 5.57 -2.15 -10.97
N TYR A 35 5.14 -1.33 -10.02
CA TYR A 35 4.78 -1.74 -8.67
C TYR A 35 3.75 -0.77 -8.10
N VAL A 36 3.15 -1.12 -6.96
CA VAL A 36 2.14 -0.26 -6.31
C VAL A 36 2.63 0.17 -4.93
N VAL A 37 2.42 1.43 -4.58
CA VAL A 37 2.57 1.92 -3.20
C VAL A 37 1.18 2.02 -2.58
N VAL A 38 0.97 1.34 -1.45
CA VAL A 38 -0.17 1.59 -0.56
C VAL A 38 0.10 2.91 0.14
N TRP A 39 -0.42 4.00 -0.41
CA TRP A 39 -0.13 5.35 0.08
C TRP A 39 -0.96 5.71 1.32
N LEU A 40 -2.16 5.14 1.43
CA LEU A 40 -3.02 5.26 2.60
C LEU A 40 -3.76 3.94 2.80
N GLY A 41 -3.84 3.48 4.04
CA GLY A 41 -4.76 2.44 4.47
C GLY A 41 -5.32 2.83 5.82
N VAL A 42 -6.63 3.06 5.89
CA VAL A 42 -7.32 3.42 7.13
C VAL A 42 -8.62 2.64 7.23
N SER A 43 -8.89 2.06 8.38
CA SER A 43 -10.17 1.42 8.66
C SER A 43 -10.53 1.45 10.14
N THR A 44 -11.83 1.47 10.42
CA THR A 44 -12.41 1.26 11.75
C THR A 44 -12.65 -0.23 12.06
N LYS A 45 -12.59 -1.12 11.05
CA LYS A 45 -12.79 -2.56 11.22
C LYS A 45 -11.55 -3.25 11.78
N LYS A 46 -11.76 -4.22 12.66
CA LYS A 46 -10.72 -5.17 13.06
C LYS A 46 -10.29 -6.00 11.84
N ASP A 47 -9.01 -6.34 11.78
CA ASP A 47 -8.40 -7.20 10.74
C ASP A 47 -8.57 -6.72 9.29
N ALA A 48 -8.93 -5.44 9.09
CA ALA A 48 -9.11 -4.86 7.75
C ALA A 48 -7.90 -5.06 6.85
N LEU A 49 -6.69 -5.04 7.41
CA LEU A 49 -5.47 -5.27 6.65
C LEU A 49 -5.45 -6.67 6.02
N ALA A 50 -5.71 -7.72 6.81
CA ALA A 50 -5.71 -9.09 6.31
C ALA A 50 -6.81 -9.31 5.25
N TYR A 51 -7.96 -8.67 5.43
CA TYR A 51 -9.06 -8.71 4.45
C TYR A 51 -8.70 -8.01 3.12
N TRP A 52 -8.10 -6.83 3.19
CA TRP A 52 -7.82 -6.02 2.00
C TRP A 52 -6.51 -6.39 1.29
N LEU A 53 -5.57 -7.06 1.96
CA LEU A 53 -4.28 -7.41 1.39
C LEU A 53 -4.39 -8.24 0.08
N PRO A 54 -5.22 -9.30 0.00
CA PRO A 54 -5.42 -10.04 -1.26
C PRO A 54 -5.90 -9.15 -2.41
N HIS A 55 -6.81 -8.20 -2.13
CA HIS A 55 -7.32 -7.25 -3.12
C HIS A 55 -6.23 -6.28 -3.60
N VAL A 56 -5.36 -5.82 -2.69
CA VAL A 56 -4.20 -5.00 -3.06
C VAL A 56 -3.25 -5.79 -3.97
N GLN A 57 -2.99 -7.06 -3.65
CA GLN A 57 -2.13 -7.91 -4.48
C GLN A 57 -2.75 -8.15 -5.86
N GLU A 58 -4.05 -8.42 -5.92
CA GLU A 58 -4.78 -8.57 -7.18
C GLU A 58 -4.71 -7.31 -8.05
N LEU A 59 -5.07 -6.15 -7.49
CA LEU A 59 -5.01 -4.87 -8.21
C LEU A 59 -3.58 -4.54 -8.67
N THR A 60 -2.58 -4.91 -7.87
CA THR A 60 -1.17 -4.75 -8.24
C THR A 60 -0.81 -5.62 -9.44
N ARG A 61 -1.22 -6.90 -9.47
CA ARG A 61 -1.00 -7.78 -10.63
C ARG A 61 -1.69 -7.26 -11.89
N MET A 62 -2.93 -6.78 -11.77
CA MET A 62 -3.71 -6.27 -12.91
C MET A 62 -3.03 -5.10 -13.62
N VAL A 63 -2.26 -4.28 -12.91
CA VAL A 63 -1.49 -3.18 -13.50
C VAL A 63 -0.07 -3.58 -13.93
N GLY A 64 0.21 -4.89 -14.02
CA GLY A 64 1.53 -5.44 -14.35
C GLY A 64 2.55 -5.31 -13.21
N GLY A 65 2.09 -4.98 -12.00
CA GLY A 65 2.92 -4.81 -10.82
C GLY A 65 3.49 -6.13 -10.31
N ARG A 66 4.73 -6.11 -9.85
CA ARG A 66 5.44 -7.30 -9.31
C ARG A 66 5.49 -7.33 -7.77
N TRP A 67 5.23 -6.20 -7.13
CA TRP A 67 5.15 -6.08 -5.68
C TRP A 67 4.32 -4.87 -5.27
N ALA A 68 3.92 -4.85 -4.00
CA ALA A 68 3.38 -3.66 -3.35
C ALA A 68 4.32 -3.18 -2.23
N GLU A 69 4.36 -1.88 -1.98
CA GLU A 69 5.12 -1.26 -0.89
C GLU A 69 4.22 -0.50 0.06
N PHE A 70 4.61 -0.45 1.34
CA PHE A 70 3.96 0.35 2.37
C PHE A 70 5.00 1.04 3.25
N TYR A 71 4.74 2.29 3.61
CA TYR A 71 5.63 3.13 4.37
C TYR A 71 4.94 3.63 5.63
N THR A 72 5.60 3.55 6.79
CA THR A 72 4.99 3.98 8.04
C THR A 72 6.01 4.34 9.11
N VAL A 73 5.62 5.25 10.02
CA VAL A 73 6.34 5.51 11.29
C VAL A 73 5.85 4.64 12.44
N ARG A 74 4.74 3.90 12.25
CA ARG A 74 4.09 3.13 13.33
C ARG A 74 4.84 1.83 13.60
N LYS A 75 5.69 1.81 14.63
CA LYS A 75 6.47 0.63 15.06
C LYS A 75 5.62 -0.63 15.28
N GLY A 76 4.37 -0.48 15.73
CA GLY A 76 3.44 -1.61 15.90
C GLY A 76 3.16 -2.39 14.62
N PHE A 77 3.37 -1.78 13.44
CA PHE A 77 3.21 -2.44 12.15
C PHE A 77 4.26 -3.53 11.90
N ILE A 78 5.46 -3.46 12.50
CA ILE A 78 6.57 -4.39 12.22
C ILE A 78 6.14 -5.85 12.41
N ARG A 79 5.50 -6.16 13.55
CA ARG A 79 5.03 -7.52 13.86
C ARG A 79 3.89 -7.97 12.96
N VAL A 80 3.01 -7.04 12.60
CA VAL A 80 1.86 -7.30 11.72
C VAL A 80 2.33 -7.57 10.30
N ALA A 81 3.26 -6.77 9.79
CA ALA A 81 3.87 -6.89 8.46
C ALA A 81 4.47 -8.29 8.27
N GLN A 82 5.30 -8.72 9.22
CA GLN A 82 5.93 -10.04 9.17
C GLN A 82 4.91 -11.19 9.10
N ARG A 83 3.84 -11.13 9.92
CA ARG A 83 2.77 -12.15 9.92
C ARG A 83 2.01 -12.21 8.61
N LEU A 84 1.96 -11.11 7.88
CA LEU A 84 1.25 -10.98 6.61
C LEU A 84 2.16 -11.18 5.39
N GLY A 85 3.41 -11.59 5.60
CA GLY A 85 4.35 -11.89 4.52
C GLY A 85 5.06 -10.68 3.91
N PHE A 86 5.02 -9.51 4.57
CA PHE A 86 5.85 -8.39 4.15
C PHE A 86 7.31 -8.61 4.54
N GLU A 87 8.20 -8.33 3.60
CA GLU A 87 9.62 -8.12 3.81
C GLU A 87 9.85 -6.68 4.31
N ARG A 88 10.66 -6.52 5.35
CA ARG A 88 11.13 -5.19 5.78
C ARG A 88 12.38 -4.81 4.98
N LEU A 89 12.35 -3.64 4.36
CA LEU A 89 13.47 -3.04 3.63
C LEU A 89 14.15 -1.97 4.48
N PRO A 90 15.34 -1.46 4.06
CA PRO A 90 15.94 -0.28 4.67
C PRO A 90 14.95 0.88 4.72
N ASP A 91 14.94 1.59 5.86
CA ASP A 91 14.10 2.75 6.06
C ASP A 91 14.44 3.82 4.99
N GLU A 92 13.42 4.51 4.49
CA GLU A 92 13.53 5.45 3.38
C GLU A 92 12.71 6.70 3.71
N PHE A 93 13.30 7.89 3.52
CA PHE A 93 12.71 9.18 3.92
C PHE A 93 12.28 9.25 5.40
N GLY A 94 13.01 8.56 6.29
CA GLY A 94 12.67 8.47 7.72
C GLY A 94 11.45 7.60 8.04
N LEU A 95 10.97 6.82 7.07
CA LEU A 95 9.84 5.90 7.21
C LEU A 95 10.34 4.46 7.12
N MET A 96 9.73 3.58 7.91
CA MET A 96 9.95 2.15 7.74
C MET A 96 9.28 1.70 6.46
N LYS A 97 10.03 0.98 5.62
CA LYS A 97 9.59 0.49 4.32
C LYS A 97 9.32 -1.01 4.37
N PHE A 98 8.17 -1.41 3.84
CA PHE A 98 7.75 -2.80 3.75
C PHE A 98 7.39 -3.13 2.31
N LYS A 99 7.75 -4.33 1.85
CA LYS A 99 7.47 -4.84 0.51
C LYS A 99 6.76 -6.18 0.61
N ILE A 100 5.79 -6.43 -0.26
CA ILE A 100 5.15 -7.74 -0.40
C ILE A 100 5.07 -8.11 -1.88
N ALA A 101 5.48 -9.34 -2.21
CA ALA A 101 5.32 -9.88 -3.56
C ALA A 101 3.83 -10.10 -3.89
N VAL A 102 3.49 -10.06 -5.18
CA VAL A 102 2.12 -10.28 -5.65
C VAL A 102 2.02 -11.44 -6.61
#